data_AF-A0A924GBS6-F1
#
_entry.id   AF-A0A924GBS6-F1
#
_cell.length_a   1.000
_cell.length_b   1.000
_cell.length_c   1.000
_cell.angle_alpha   90.00
_cell.angle_beta   90.00
_cell.angle_gamma   90.00
#
_symmetry.space_group_name_H-M   'P 1'
#
loop_
_entity.id
_entity.type
_entity.pdbx_description
1 polymer ?
#
loop_
_entity_poly.entity_id
_entity_poly.type
_entity_poly.pdbx_seq_one_letter_code
_entity_poly.pdbx_strand_id
1 'polypeptide(L)' 'MRLFLKDSERRPDPVPVKTDDRRPLLVGLAVWVIATIIVLLFLRPLSDSGNGPILWTCAVGILLGLAGLIYAAKRPK' A
#
# COMPACT_ATOMS: atom_id res chain seq x y z
N MET A 1 10.27 19.12 -31.99
CA MET A 1 9.14 18.67 -31.15
C MET A 1 8.33 19.89 -30.73
N ARG A 2 7.00 19.85 -30.82
CA ARG A 2 6.15 20.92 -30.29
C ARG A 2 6.12 20.78 -28.76
N LEU A 3 6.69 21.75 -28.05
CA LEU A 3 6.74 21.74 -26.58
C LEU A 3 5.46 22.31 -25.93
N PHE A 4 4.56 22.91 -26.72
CA PHE A 4 3.30 23.47 -26.26
C PHE A 4 2.16 23.04 -27.18
N LEU A 5 1.08 22.52 -26.60
CA LEU A 5 -0.15 22.11 -27.27
C LEU A 5 -1.27 22.98 -26.71
N LYS A 6 -2.03 23.65 -27.57
CA LYS A 6 -3.17 24.47 -27.11
C LYS A 6 -4.26 23.53 -26.58
N ASP A 7 -4.99 23.95 -25.55
CA ASP A 7 -6.07 23.12 -24.98
C ASP A 7 -7.15 22.74 -26.02
N SER A 8 -7.38 23.59 -27.03
CA SER A 8 -8.29 23.30 -28.15
C SER A 8 -7.83 22.15 -29.05
N GLU A 9 -6.53 21.83 -29.05
CA GLU A 9 -5.93 20.73 -29.80
C GLU A 9 -5.79 19.46 -28.93
N ARG A 10 -6.14 19.53 -27.65
CA ARG A 10 -6.06 18.41 -26.72
C ARG A 10 -7.16 17.40 -27.05
N ARG A 11 -6.80 16.12 -27.08
CA ARG A 11 -7.81 15.06 -27.12
C ARG A 11 -8.64 15.11 -25.84
N PRO A 12 -9.92 14.74 -25.89
CA PRO A 12 -10.73 14.62 -24.69
C PRO A 12 -10.04 13.70 -23.68
N ASP A 13 -10.18 14.03 -22.40
CA ASP A 13 -9.59 13.24 -21.33
C ASP A 13 -10.09 11.79 -21.41
N PRO A 14 -9.19 10.80 -21.26
CA PRO A 14 -9.61 9.41 -21.28
C PRO A 14 -10.54 9.13 -20.10
N VAL A 15 -11.52 8.26 -20.33
CA VAL A 15 -12.36 7.76 -19.24
C VAL A 15 -11.50 7.03 -18.21
N PRO A 16 -11.81 7.13 -16.89
CA PRO A 16 -11.08 6.42 -15.86
C PRO A 16 -10.96 4.92 -16.19
N VAL A 17 -9.73 4.41 -16.16
CA VAL A 17 -9.47 2.99 -16.39
C VAL A 17 -10.03 2.20 -15.21
N LYS A 18 -10.74 1.11 -15.49
CA LYS A 18 -11.20 0.17 -14.46
C LYS A 18 -9.99 -0.61 -13.92
N THR A 19 -9.57 -0.29 -12.71
CA THR A 19 -8.48 -0.98 -12.00
C THR A 19 -9.01 -1.86 -10.88
N ASP A 20 -8.25 -2.91 -10.55
CA ASP A 20 -8.50 -3.73 -9.36
C ASP A 20 -7.55 -3.28 -8.23
N ASP A 21 -7.99 -2.27 -7.50
CA ASP A 21 -7.22 -1.63 -6.43
C ASP A 21 -6.93 -2.61 -5.25
N ARG A 22 -7.66 -3.73 -5.16
CA ARG A 22 -7.53 -4.70 -4.07
C ARG A 22 -6.27 -5.54 -4.18
N ARG A 23 -5.81 -5.84 -5.40
CA ARG A 23 -4.62 -6.66 -5.64
C ARG A 23 -3.35 -6.07 -5.00
N PRO A 24 -2.96 -4.81 -5.28
CA PRO A 24 -1.77 -4.23 -4.67
C PRO A 24 -1.90 -4.13 -3.14
N LEU A 25 -3.11 -3.85 -2.63
CA LEU A 25 -3.37 -3.83 -1.19
C LEU A 25 -3.17 -5.21 -0.53
N LEU A 26 -3.64 -6.29 -1.17
CA LEU A 26 -3.42 -7.66 -0.69
C LEU A 26 -1.94 -8.03 -0.70
N VAL A 27 -1.21 -7.66 -1.75
CA VAL A 27 0.24 -7.91 -1.85
C VAL A 27 0.99 -7.17 -0.74
N GLY A 28 0.71 -5.87 -0.55
CA GLY A 28 1.32 -5.08 0.53
C GLY A 28 0.98 -5.63 1.92
N LEU A 29 -0.27 -6.02 2.15
CA LEU A 29 -0.69 -6.66 3.40
C LEU A 29 0.07 -7.97 3.65
N ALA A 30 0.19 -8.83 2.64
CA ALA A 30 0.93 -10.08 2.74
C ALA A 30 2.41 -9.85 3.11
N VAL A 31 3.05 -8.85 2.49
CA VAL A 31 4.43 -8.46 2.82
C VAL A 31 4.54 -8.02 4.29
N TRP A 32 3.60 -7.22 4.79
CA TRP A 32 3.62 -6.80 6.20
C TRP A 32 3.35 -7.94 7.19
N VAL A 33 2.50 -8.90 6.84
CA VAL A 33 2.30 -10.12 7.64
C VAL A 33 3.59 -10.94 7.70
N ILE A 34 4.26 -11.15 6.58
CA ILE A 34 5.55 -11.85 6.52
C ILE A 34 6.60 -11.12 7.36
N ALA A 35 6.71 -9.80 7.22
CA ALA A 35 7.64 -8.99 8.02
C ALA A 35 7.36 -9.13 9.53
N THR A 36 6.08 -9.12 9.93
CA THR A 36 5.68 -9.33 11.33
C THR A 36 6.13 -10.69 11.84
N ILE A 37 5.94 -11.75 11.05
CA ILE A 37 6.40 -13.10 11.41
C ILE A 37 7.91 -13.11 11.63
N ILE A 38 8.68 -12.49 10.73
CA ILE A 38 10.14 -12.38 10.88
C ILE A 38 10.50 -11.64 12.17
N VAL A 39 9.90 -10.48 12.44
CA VAL A 39 10.16 -9.71 13.68
C VAL A 39 9.84 -10.53 14.93
N LEU A 40 8.75 -11.29 14.92
CA LEU A 40 8.37 -12.15 16.06
C LEU A 40 9.38 -13.29 16.27
N LEU A 41 9.90 -13.89 15.21
CA LEU A 41 10.94 -14.92 15.30
C LEU A 41 12.25 -14.37 15.91
N PHE A 42 12.56 -13.10 15.68
CA PHE A 42 13.76 -12.43 16.19
C PHE A 42 13.45 -11.41 17.30
N LEU A 43 12.32 -11.54 18.01
CA LEU A 43 11.84 -10.50 18.92
C LEU A 43 12.84 -10.17 20.04
N ARG A 44 13.48 -11.19 20.63
CA ARG A 44 14.48 -11.02 21.70
C ARG A 44 15.70 -10.22 21.23
N PRO A 45 16.48 -10.66 20.22
CA PRO A 45 17.64 -9.89 19.77
C PRO A 45 17.28 -8.49 19.22
N LEU A 46 16.09 -8.32 18.63
CA LEU A 46 15.62 -6.98 18.23
C LEU A 46 15.34 -6.09 19.44
N SER A 47 14.74 -6.63 20.50
CA SER A 47 14.47 -5.87 21.72
C SER A 47 15.76 -5.47 22.42
N ASP A 48 16.71 -6.40 22.54
CA ASP A 48 18.01 -6.17 23.20
C ASP A 48 18.87 -5.13 22.46
N SER A 49 18.72 -5.03 21.14
CA SER A 49 19.40 -4.02 20.30
C SER A 49 18.66 -2.69 20.18
N GLY A 50 17.56 -2.49 20.92
CA GLY A 50 16.75 -1.27 20.88
C GLY A 50 15.85 -1.14 19.64
N ASN A 51 15.78 -2.18 18.82
CA ASN A 51 14.97 -2.26 17.60
C ASN A 51 13.57 -2.86 17.83
N GLY A 52 13.17 -3.08 19.09
CA GLY A 52 11.82 -3.50 19.47
C GLY A 52 10.68 -2.69 18.82
N PRO A 53 10.80 -1.36 18.60
CA PRO A 53 9.77 -0.57 17.92
C PRO A 53 9.46 -0.98 16.47
N ILE A 54 10.32 -1.77 15.80
CA ILE A 54 10.04 -2.27 14.44
C ILE A 54 8.72 -3.06 14.39
N LEU A 55 8.35 -3.74 15.47
CA LEU A 55 7.08 -4.45 15.56
C LEU A 55 5.87 -3.51 15.40
N TRP A 56 5.94 -2.29 15.93
CA TRP A 56 4.88 -1.29 15.76
C TRP A 56 4.77 -0.83 14.31
N THR A 57 5.89 -0.66 13.61
CA THR A 57 5.88 -0.35 12.18
C THR A 57 5.16 -1.43 11.38
N CYS A 58 5.44 -2.71 11.67
CA CYS A 58 4.74 -3.82 11.03
C CYS A 58 3.25 -3.84 11.35
N ALA A 59 2.87 -3.60 12.60
CA ALA A 59 1.47 -3.52 13.01
C ALA A 59 0.71 -2.39 12.30
N VAL A 60 1.32 -1.21 12.18
CA VAL A 60 0.75 -0.08 11.42
C VAL A 60 0.61 -0.44 9.94
N GLY A 61 1.60 -1.11 9.34
CA GLY A 61 1.51 -1.59 7.96
C GLY A 61 0.32 -2.53 7.72
N ILE A 62 0.09 -3.48 8.64
CA ILE A 62 -1.08 -4.36 8.60
C ILE A 62 -2.39 -3.55 8.73
N LEU A 63 -2.48 -2.66 9.71
CA LEU A 63 -3.67 -1.83 9.93
C LEU A 63 -4.01 -0.99 8.70
N LEU A 64 -3.02 -0.35 8.09
CA LEU A 64 -3.20 0.43 6.85
C LEU A 64 -3.62 -0.46 5.68
N GLY A 65 -3.04 -1.65 5.53
CA GLY A 65 -3.43 -2.61 4.50
C GLY A 65 -4.89 -3.04 4.64
N LEU A 66 -5.33 -3.38 5.85
CA LEU A 66 -6.72 -3.74 6.15
C LEU A 66 -7.68 -2.56 5.91
N ALA A 67 -7.33 -1.36 6.39
CA ALA A 67 -8.11 -0.16 6.17
C ALA A 67 -8.27 0.15 4.67
N GLY A 68 -7.18 0.02 3.89
CA GLY A 68 -7.20 0.17 2.45
C GLY A 68 -8.12 -0.86 1.76
N LEU A 69 -8.10 -2.12 2.19
CA LEU A 69 -8.99 -3.16 1.65
C LEU A 69 -10.47 -2.88 1.95
N ILE A 70 -10.77 -2.44 3.18
CA ILE A 70 -12.14 -2.04 3.56
C ILE A 70 -12.61 -0.87 2.70
N TYR A 71 -11.74 0.12 2.48
CA TYR A 71 -12.02 1.25 1.61
C TYR A 71 -12.28 0.79 0.16
N ALA A 72 -11.39 -0.02 -0.42
CA ALA A 72 -11.53 -0.55 -1.77
C ALA A 72 -12.73 -1.52 -1.93
N ALA A 73 -13.20 -2.13 -0.85
CA ALA A 73 -14.41 -2.94 -0.83
C ALA A 73 -15.68 -2.08 -0.89
N LYS A 74 -15.66 -0.93 -0.20
CA LYS A 74 -16.80 0.01 -0.10
C LYS A 74 -16.85 1.02 -1.24
N ARG A 75 -15.76 1.22 -1.97
CA ARG A 75 -15.70 2.17 -3.09
C ARG A 75 -16.70 1.77 -4.19
N PRO A 76 -17.64 2.65 -4.57
CA PRO A 76 -18.51 2.41 -5.72
C PRO A 76 -17.67 2.33 -7.00
N LYS A 77 -18.01 1.40 -7.89
CA LYS A 77 -17.30 1.17 -9.15
C LYS A 77 -17.68 2.18 -10.22
#